data_AF-A0A2D4EQW6-F1
#
_entry.id   AF-A0A2D4EQW6-F1
#
_cell.length_a   1.000
_cell.length_b   1.000
_cell.length_c   1.000
_cell.angle_alpha   90.00
_cell.angle_beta   90.00
_cell.angle_gamma   90.00
#
_symmetry.space_group_name_H-M   'P 1'
#
loop_
_entity.id
_entity.type
_entity.pdbx_description
1 polymer ?
#
loop_
_entity_poly.entity_id
_entity_poly.type
_entity_poly.pdbx_seq_one_letter_code
_entity_poly.pdbx_strand_id
1 'polypeptide(L)'
;YVGPPLRMFFEDEKPALLSQIDAEFEKVQGQTPPAATRGSTRHNIGSDDGEEGEEQEDSGNDVMDLLPRADISDKITSELISKIGDKNWKIRKEGLDEVTNIVNEAKFIQPNIGELAPALKSRLNDSNKILVQQTLTILQQLATAMGPNIKQHVKNLGIPI
;
A
#
# COMPACT_ATOMS: atom_id res chain seq x y z
N TYR A 1 10.66 15.32 7.46
CA TYR A 1 9.25 15.72 7.65
C TYR A 1 8.35 14.67 6.99
N VAL A 2 7.38 14.10 7.74
CA VAL A 2 6.57 12.93 7.33
C VAL A 2 5.06 13.20 7.40
N GLY A 3 4.65 14.47 7.39
CA GLY A 3 3.32 14.92 7.82
C GLY A 3 2.13 14.42 7.00
N PRO A 4 2.07 14.62 5.67
CA PRO A 4 0.90 14.25 4.87
C PRO A 4 0.56 12.74 4.90
N PRO A 5 1.54 11.82 4.83
CA PRO A 5 1.29 10.38 4.96
C PRO A 5 0.66 9.96 6.29
N LEU A 6 1.07 10.58 7.41
CA LEU A 6 0.56 10.25 8.74
C LEU A 6 -0.86 10.76 8.98
N ARG A 7 -1.30 11.76 8.21
CA ARG A 7 -2.62 12.36 8.36
C ARG A 7 -3.77 11.38 8.15
N MET A 8 -3.55 10.37 7.30
CA MET A 8 -4.50 9.32 6.95
C MET A 8 -4.88 8.41 8.13
N PHE A 9 -4.03 8.31 9.17
CA PHE A 9 -4.34 7.54 10.39
C PHE A 9 -5.32 8.25 11.30
N PHE A 10 -5.46 9.58 11.17
CA PHE A 10 -6.26 10.38 12.08
C PHE A 10 -7.61 10.78 11.47
N GLU A 11 -7.94 10.36 10.24
CA GLU A 11 -9.19 10.76 9.54
C GLU A 11 -10.47 10.46 10.32
N ASP A 12 -10.45 9.45 11.17
CA ASP A 12 -11.60 8.99 11.97
C ASP A 12 -11.75 9.74 13.31
N GLU A 13 -10.85 10.67 13.62
CA GLU A 13 -10.83 11.42 14.89
C GLU A 13 -11.73 12.68 14.83
N LYS A 14 -12.12 13.21 16.01
CA LYS A 14 -13.05 14.35 16.08
C LYS A 14 -12.51 15.58 15.34
N PRO A 15 -13.37 16.39 14.68
CA PRO A 15 -12.94 17.56 13.89
C PRO A 15 -12.05 18.56 14.64
N ALA A 16 -12.25 18.71 15.95
CA ALA A 16 -11.40 19.57 16.78
C ALA A 16 -9.97 19.01 16.94
N LEU A 17 -9.82 17.70 17.09
CA LEU A 17 -8.50 17.04 17.16
C LEU A 17 -7.83 17.03 15.79
N LEU A 18 -8.60 16.86 14.72
CA LEU A 18 -8.09 16.96 13.35
C LEU A 18 -7.40 18.30 13.08
N SER A 19 -8.08 19.40 13.42
CA SER A 19 -7.53 20.76 13.26
C SER A 19 -6.27 20.97 14.09
N GLN A 20 -6.21 20.41 15.30
CA GLN A 20 -5.02 20.47 16.14
C GLN A 20 -3.85 19.66 15.54
N ILE A 21 -4.13 18.46 15.00
CA ILE A 21 -3.14 17.61 14.34
C ILE A 21 -2.61 18.29 13.07
N ASP A 22 -3.48 18.91 12.28
CA ASP A 22 -3.10 19.67 11.08
C ASP A 22 -2.21 20.87 11.45
N ALA A 23 -2.55 21.60 12.52
CA ALA A 23 -1.73 22.70 13.04
C ALA A 23 -0.36 22.24 13.58
N GLU A 24 -0.28 21.06 14.20
CA GLU A 24 1.00 20.48 14.63
C GLU A 24 1.83 19.99 13.44
N PHE A 25 1.22 19.42 12.39
CA PHE A 25 1.93 19.09 11.16
C PHE A 25 2.51 20.34 10.48
N GLU A 26 1.75 21.43 10.43
CA GLU A 26 2.20 22.70 9.85
C GLU A 26 3.39 23.31 10.60
N LYS A 27 3.45 23.19 11.94
CA LYS A 27 4.60 23.66 12.75
C LYS A 27 5.88 22.86 12.49
N VAL A 28 5.75 21.60 12.06
CA VAL A 28 6.88 20.69 11.80
C VAL A 28 7.22 20.66 10.29
N GLN A 29 6.41 21.31 9.43
CA GLN A 29 6.73 21.53 8.02
C GLN A 29 8.06 22.27 7.89
N GLY A 30 8.98 21.69 7.11
CA GLY A 30 10.28 22.29 6.83
C GLY A 30 11.38 21.99 7.86
N GLN A 31 11.13 21.22 8.92
CA GLN A 31 12.23 20.67 9.72
C GLN A 31 12.96 19.58 8.92
N THR A 32 14.18 19.90 8.50
CA THR A 32 15.11 18.92 7.95
C THR A 32 15.49 17.94 9.04
N PRO A 33 15.47 16.61 8.79
CA PRO A 33 15.91 15.64 9.78
C PRO A 33 17.36 15.97 10.19
N PRO A 34 17.69 15.98 11.49
CA PRO A 34 19.05 16.23 11.93
C PRO A 34 20.00 15.21 11.32
N ALA A 35 21.19 15.67 10.91
CA ALA A 35 22.20 14.83 10.29
C ALA A 35 22.46 13.57 11.16
N ALA A 36 22.41 12.40 10.52
CA ALA A 36 22.59 11.11 11.17
C ALA A 36 23.95 11.08 11.91
N THR A 37 23.91 11.10 13.24
CA THR A 37 25.10 11.22 14.11
C THR A 37 25.55 9.87 14.69
N ARG A 38 25.03 8.74 14.19
CA ARG A 38 25.47 7.41 14.61
C ARG A 38 25.79 6.51 13.42
N GLY A 39 27.08 6.22 13.24
CA GLY A 39 27.55 5.03 12.53
C GLY A 39 28.42 5.28 11.29
N SER A 40 29.63 5.81 11.46
CA SER A 40 30.75 5.56 10.53
C SER A 40 32.07 5.77 11.27
N THR A 41 32.48 4.75 12.04
CA THR A 41 33.87 4.68 12.52
C THR A 41 34.77 4.44 11.32
N ARG A 42 35.75 5.32 11.19
CA ARG A 42 36.72 5.45 10.10
C ARG A 42 37.70 4.26 10.04
N HIS A 43 37.83 3.66 8.87
CA HIS A 43 39.01 3.01 8.29
C HIS A 43 38.62 2.70 6.83
N ASN A 44 39.32 3.06 5.76
CA ASN A 44 40.76 3.08 5.53
C ASN A 44 41.11 3.95 4.29
N ILE A 45 42.33 4.49 4.33
CA ILE A 45 43.18 5.20 3.35
C ILE A 45 42.92 5.00 1.84
N GLY A 46 43.07 6.09 1.05
CA GLY A 46 43.45 6.04 -0.38
C GLY A 46 43.09 7.29 -1.20
N SER A 47 44.03 7.82 -1.98
CA SER A 47 44.04 9.15 -2.62
C SER A 47 43.49 9.19 -4.07
N ASP A 48 43.07 10.40 -4.48
CA ASP A 48 43.18 11.02 -5.82
C ASP A 48 42.07 10.84 -6.90
N ASP A 49 41.53 12.01 -7.27
CA ASP A 49 40.94 12.53 -8.53
C ASP A 49 40.16 11.64 -9.52
N GLY A 50 38.98 12.13 -9.94
CA GLY A 50 38.22 11.62 -11.07
C GLY A 50 36.70 11.86 -10.97
N GLU A 51 36.24 12.96 -11.57
CA GLU A 51 34.83 13.15 -11.93
C GLU A 51 34.35 11.98 -12.79
N GLU A 52 33.22 11.38 -12.44
CA GLU A 52 32.18 10.96 -13.39
C GLU A 52 30.90 10.65 -12.61
N GLY A 53 29.81 11.30 -13.01
CA GLY A 53 28.52 11.18 -12.37
C GLY A 53 27.90 9.82 -12.65
N GLU A 54 27.53 9.13 -11.57
CA GLU A 54 26.48 8.13 -11.64
C GLU A 54 25.37 8.60 -10.70
N GLU A 55 24.24 8.85 -11.32
CA GLU A 55 22.95 9.18 -10.72
C GLU A 55 22.73 8.27 -9.51
N GLN A 56 22.86 8.84 -8.30
CA GLN A 56 22.19 8.27 -7.15
C GLN A 56 20.71 8.29 -7.50
N GLU A 57 20.20 7.13 -7.94
CA GLU A 57 18.78 6.83 -7.87
C GLU A 57 18.36 7.22 -6.46
N ASP A 58 17.65 8.35 -6.40
CA ASP A 58 16.88 8.81 -5.27
C ASP A 58 15.89 7.69 -4.97
N SER A 59 16.39 6.70 -4.24
CA SER A 59 15.62 5.78 -3.43
C SER A 59 15.06 6.63 -2.31
N GLY A 60 14.20 7.59 -2.69
CA GLY A 60 13.33 8.28 -1.78
C GLY A 60 12.61 7.17 -1.07
N ASN A 61 13.02 6.91 0.18
CA ASN A 61 12.26 6.10 1.11
C ASN A 61 10.90 6.76 1.15
N ASP A 62 10.00 6.30 0.29
CA ASP A 62 8.64 6.80 0.17
C ASP A 62 8.11 6.71 1.59
N VAL A 63 7.76 7.84 2.19
CA VAL A 63 7.47 7.93 3.62
C VAL A 63 6.34 6.96 4.00
N MET A 64 5.52 6.57 3.02
CA MET A 64 4.53 5.51 3.06
C MET A 64 5.10 4.12 3.42
N ASP A 65 6.35 3.81 3.07
CA ASP A 65 7.02 2.55 3.40
C ASP A 65 7.53 2.47 4.84
N LEU A 66 7.61 3.62 5.52
CA LEU A 66 7.91 3.70 6.95
C LEU A 66 6.67 3.47 7.83
N LEU A 67 5.48 3.36 7.23
CA LEU A 67 4.23 3.13 7.94
C LEU A 67 4.04 1.62 8.24
N PRO A 68 3.43 1.28 9.39
CA PRO A 68 3.15 -0.11 9.72
C PRO A 68 2.16 -0.70 8.71
N ARG A 69 2.61 -1.69 7.93
CA ARG A 69 1.80 -2.43 6.97
C ARG A 69 1.18 -3.64 7.66
N ALA A 70 -0.15 -3.74 7.64
CA ALA A 70 -0.88 -4.87 8.17
C ALA A 70 -0.73 -6.08 7.24
N ASP A 71 -0.54 -7.26 7.81
CA ASP A 71 -0.69 -8.52 7.08
C ASP A 71 -2.20 -8.86 7.03
N ILE A 72 -2.72 -9.04 5.81
CA ILE A 72 -4.12 -9.43 5.59
C ILE A 72 -4.27 -10.90 5.22
N SER A 73 -3.16 -11.65 5.08
CA SER A 73 -3.18 -13.04 4.64
C SER A 73 -4.06 -13.93 5.53
N ASP A 74 -4.05 -13.72 6.85
CA ASP A 74 -4.92 -14.42 7.80
C ASP A 74 -6.42 -14.14 7.59
N LYS A 75 -6.76 -12.96 7.07
CA LYS A 75 -8.15 -12.57 6.75
C LYS A 75 -8.60 -13.14 5.40
N ILE A 76 -7.66 -13.49 4.51
CA ILE A 76 -7.96 -14.13 3.22
C ILE A 76 -8.10 -15.65 3.43
N THR A 77 -9.25 -16.06 3.96
CA THR A 77 -9.56 -17.47 4.20
C THR A 77 -9.94 -18.19 2.91
N SER A 78 -9.82 -19.53 2.91
CA SER A 78 -10.29 -20.37 1.79
C SER A 78 -11.80 -20.26 1.57
N GLU A 79 -12.56 -19.99 2.62
CA GLU A 79 -14.00 -19.72 2.54
C GLU A 79 -14.28 -18.46 1.70
N LEU A 80 -13.53 -17.37 1.94
CA LEU A 80 -13.66 -16.13 1.18
C LEU A 80 -13.36 -16.36 -0.30
N ILE A 81 -12.30 -17.11 -0.61
CA ILE A 81 -11.95 -17.48 -1.99
C ILE A 81 -13.08 -18.32 -2.63
N SER A 82 -13.67 -19.26 -1.88
CA SER A 82 -14.82 -20.05 -2.34
C SER A 82 -16.05 -19.18 -2.61
N LYS A 83 -16.34 -18.19 -1.76
CA LYS A 83 -17.45 -17.23 -1.98
C LYS A 83 -17.25 -16.41 -3.25
N ILE A 84 -16.04 -15.89 -3.45
CA ILE A 84 -15.68 -15.17 -4.68
C ILE A 84 -15.85 -16.10 -5.90
N GLY A 85 -15.51 -17.39 -5.74
CA GLY A 85 -15.62 -18.46 -6.73
C GLY A 85 -17.03 -18.94 -7.09
N ASP A 86 -18.07 -18.55 -6.32
CA ASP A 86 -19.37 -19.22 -6.34
C ASP A 86 -20.14 -19.07 -7.66
N LYS A 87 -21.05 -20.01 -7.96
CA LYS A 87 -21.93 -19.96 -9.14
C LYS A 87 -22.95 -18.81 -9.04
N ASN A 88 -23.41 -18.50 -7.82
CA ASN A 88 -24.34 -17.43 -7.55
C ASN A 88 -23.62 -16.08 -7.46
N TRP A 89 -23.93 -15.17 -8.40
CA TRP A 89 -23.33 -13.85 -8.46
C TRP A 89 -23.56 -12.99 -7.20
N LYS A 90 -24.62 -13.27 -6.43
CA LYS A 90 -24.88 -12.59 -5.15
C LYS A 90 -23.86 -12.99 -4.08
N ILE A 91 -23.53 -14.29 -4.00
CA ILE A 91 -22.51 -14.81 -3.08
C ILE A 91 -21.13 -14.29 -3.50
N ARG A 92 -20.86 -14.21 -4.80
CA ARG A 92 -19.64 -13.56 -5.32
C ARG A 92 -19.55 -12.11 -4.88
N LYS A 93 -20.65 -11.36 -4.96
CA LYS A 93 -20.72 -9.97 -4.51
C LYS A 93 -20.40 -9.85 -3.03
N GLU A 94 -20.99 -10.70 -2.18
CA GLU A 94 -20.72 -10.71 -0.74
C GLU A 94 -19.24 -10.95 -0.46
N GLY A 95 -18.60 -11.89 -1.16
CA GLY A 95 -17.15 -12.11 -1.04
C GLY A 95 -16.32 -10.89 -1.46
N LEU A 96 -16.71 -10.19 -2.54
CA LEU A 96 -16.05 -8.95 -2.96
C LEU A 96 -16.27 -7.78 -1.97
N ASP A 97 -17.47 -7.68 -1.37
CA ASP A 97 -17.78 -6.69 -0.33
C ASP A 97 -16.91 -6.95 0.92
N GLU A 98 -16.74 -8.21 1.32
CA GLU A 98 -15.89 -8.62 2.44
C GLU A 98 -14.41 -8.27 2.18
N VAL A 99 -13.90 -8.52 0.97
CA VAL A 99 -12.54 -8.10 0.58
C VAL A 99 -12.38 -6.59 0.66
N THR A 100 -13.38 -5.83 0.18
CA THR A 100 -13.37 -4.35 0.23
C THR A 100 -13.23 -3.86 1.67
N ASN A 101 -13.98 -4.47 2.60
CA ASN A 101 -13.92 -4.12 4.01
C ASN A 101 -12.56 -4.44 4.63
N ILE A 102 -11.98 -5.61 4.34
CA ILE A 102 -10.65 -6.00 4.83
C ILE A 102 -9.59 -5.00 4.38
N VAL A 103 -9.61 -4.59 3.11
CA VAL A 103 -8.64 -3.63 2.56
C VAL A 103 -8.82 -2.24 3.17
N ASN A 104 -10.06 -1.78 3.32
CA ASN A 104 -10.35 -0.48 3.93
C ASN A 104 -9.96 -0.41 5.41
N GLU A 105 -10.16 -1.49 6.17
CA GLU A 105 -9.79 -1.57 7.59
C GLU A 105 -8.27 -1.55 7.76
N ALA A 106 -7.53 -2.23 6.89
CA ALA A 106 -6.09 -2.33 6.98
C ALA A 106 -5.36 -1.04 6.56
N LYS A 107 -5.93 -0.24 5.63
CA LYS A 107 -5.39 0.99 5.01
C LYS A 107 -4.01 0.84 4.32
N PHE A 108 -3.03 0.23 4.97
CA PHE A 108 -1.72 -0.14 4.45
C PHE A 108 -1.51 -1.65 4.60
N ILE A 109 -1.30 -2.35 3.49
CA ILE A 109 -1.18 -3.81 3.50
C ILE A 109 0.21 -4.26 3.05
N GLN A 110 0.66 -5.39 3.58
CA GLN A 110 1.81 -6.08 3.06
C GLN A 110 1.52 -6.63 1.65
N PRO A 111 2.56 -6.82 0.81
CA PRO A 111 2.37 -7.44 -0.51
C PRO A 111 1.84 -8.87 -0.44
N ASN A 112 1.90 -9.55 0.70
CA ASN A 112 1.38 -10.90 0.83
C ASN A 112 -0.15 -10.90 0.95
N ILE A 113 -0.84 -11.03 -0.18
CA ILE A 113 -2.31 -11.14 -0.24
C ILE A 113 -2.80 -12.58 -0.48
N GLY A 114 -1.92 -13.57 -0.32
CA GLY A 114 -2.25 -14.99 -0.50
C GLY A 114 -2.86 -15.32 -1.86
N GLU A 115 -3.96 -16.10 -1.86
CA GLU A 115 -4.68 -16.52 -3.08
C GLU A 115 -5.70 -15.49 -3.59
N LEU A 116 -5.73 -14.27 -3.03
CA LEU A 116 -6.66 -13.24 -3.46
C LEU A 116 -6.38 -12.76 -4.90
N ALA A 117 -5.10 -12.63 -5.29
CA ALA A 117 -4.71 -12.17 -6.62
C ALA A 117 -5.30 -13.02 -7.77
N PRO A 118 -5.13 -14.37 -7.78
CA PRO A 118 -5.74 -15.20 -8.82
C PRO A 118 -7.28 -15.22 -8.74
N ALA A 119 -7.87 -15.15 -7.54
CA ALA A 119 -9.31 -15.07 -7.36
C ALA A 119 -9.89 -13.80 -8.02
N LEU A 120 -9.31 -12.63 -7.75
CA LEU A 120 -9.72 -11.36 -8.36
C LEU A 120 -9.49 -11.36 -9.88
N LYS A 121 -8.38 -11.92 -10.36
CA LYS A 121 -8.14 -12.07 -11.81
C LYS A 121 -9.28 -12.82 -12.49
N SER A 122 -9.75 -13.90 -11.88
CA SER A 122 -10.86 -14.69 -12.40
C SER A 122 -12.21 -13.94 -12.42
N ARG A 123 -12.34 -12.84 -11.66
CA ARG A 123 -13.54 -11.99 -11.62
C ARG A 123 -13.50 -10.82 -12.60
N LEU A 124 -12.33 -10.47 -13.14
CA LEU A 124 -12.23 -9.49 -14.23
C LEU A 124 -12.98 -9.94 -15.50
N ASN A 125 -13.11 -11.25 -15.69
CA ASN A 125 -13.88 -11.85 -16.78
C ASN A 125 -15.26 -12.35 -16.35
N ASP A 126 -15.84 -11.81 -15.27
CA ASP A 126 -17.18 -12.22 -14.83
C ASP A 126 -18.25 -11.85 -15.88
N SER A 127 -19.29 -12.68 -15.98
CA SER A 127 -20.44 -12.42 -16.85
C SER A 127 -21.22 -11.18 -16.40
N ASN A 128 -21.21 -10.87 -15.10
CA ASN A 128 -21.88 -9.70 -14.54
C ASN A 128 -20.92 -8.49 -14.51
N LYS A 129 -21.22 -7.45 -15.30
CA LYS A 129 -20.40 -6.23 -15.40
C LYS A 129 -20.31 -5.43 -14.11
N ILE A 130 -21.30 -5.53 -13.21
CA ILE A 130 -21.25 -4.88 -11.90
C ILE A 130 -20.13 -5.48 -11.06
N LEU A 131 -19.97 -6.82 -11.08
CA LEU A 131 -18.90 -7.50 -10.36
C LEU A 131 -17.52 -7.21 -10.95
N VAL A 132 -17.43 -7.07 -12.27
CA VAL A 132 -16.20 -6.63 -12.94
C VAL A 132 -15.80 -5.22 -12.48
N GLN A 133 -16.75 -4.28 -12.46
CA GLN A 133 -16.49 -2.92 -11.99
C GLN A 133 -16.07 -2.90 -10.52
N GLN A 134 -16.76 -3.66 -9.66
CA GLN A 134 -16.39 -3.78 -8.25
C GLN A 134 -15.00 -4.36 -8.07
N THR A 135 -14.64 -5.39 -8.85
CA THR A 135 -13.30 -5.99 -8.83
C THR A 135 -12.23 -4.96 -9.21
N LEU A 136 -12.48 -4.12 -10.22
CA LEU A 136 -11.56 -3.04 -10.61
C LEU A 136 -11.39 -2.00 -9.49
N THR A 137 -12.47 -1.64 -8.80
CA THR A 137 -12.40 -0.75 -7.64
C THR A 137 -11.55 -1.35 -6.52
N ILE A 138 -11.71 -2.64 -6.22
CA ILE A 138 -10.89 -3.35 -5.23
C ILE A 138 -9.41 -3.35 -5.64
N LEU A 139 -9.12 -3.59 -6.92
CA LEU A 139 -7.73 -3.54 -7.42
C LEU A 139 -7.11 -2.15 -7.28
N GLN A 140 -7.89 -1.09 -7.53
CA GLN A 140 -7.43 0.28 -7.29
C GLN A 140 -7.12 0.52 -5.81
N GLN A 141 -7.97 0.07 -4.90
CA GLN A 141 -7.75 0.19 -3.45
C GLN A 141 -6.53 -0.61 -3.00
N LEU A 142 -6.37 -1.84 -3.50
CA LEU A 142 -5.20 -2.68 -3.26
C LEU A 142 -3.91 -2.02 -3.75
N ALA A 143 -3.94 -1.36 -4.92
CA ALA A 143 -2.81 -0.60 -5.45
C ALA A 143 -2.42 0.55 -4.53
N THR A 144 -3.40 1.31 -4.05
CA THR A 144 -3.16 2.41 -3.09
C THR A 144 -2.63 1.87 -1.75
N ALA A 145 -3.17 0.76 -1.25
CA ALA A 145 -2.81 0.20 0.06
C ALA A 145 -1.43 -0.51 0.07
N MET A 146 -1.03 -1.17 -1.02
CA MET A 146 0.30 -1.79 -1.17
C MET A 146 1.38 -0.80 -1.59
N GLY A 147 1.01 0.27 -2.30
CA GLY A 147 1.95 1.20 -2.91
C GLY A 147 2.89 0.49 -3.90
N PRO A 148 4.19 0.83 -3.95
CA PRO A 148 5.13 0.29 -4.95
C PRO A 148 5.29 -1.24 -4.90
N ASN A 149 4.92 -1.86 -3.77
CA ASN A 149 4.96 -3.31 -3.59
C ASN A 149 3.92 -4.07 -4.44
N ILE A 150 2.93 -3.39 -5.04
CA ILE A 150 1.98 -4.03 -5.96
C ILE A 150 2.66 -4.62 -7.21
N LYS A 151 3.87 -4.14 -7.57
CA LYS A 151 4.66 -4.65 -8.72
C LYS A 151 4.80 -6.18 -8.73
N GLN A 152 4.79 -6.82 -7.56
CA GLN A 152 4.84 -8.28 -7.42
C GLN A 152 3.59 -8.97 -7.99
N HIS A 153 2.43 -8.31 -7.92
CA HIS A 153 1.15 -8.84 -8.39
C HIS A 153 0.75 -8.37 -9.79
N VAL A 154 1.39 -7.34 -10.34
CA VAL A 154 1.09 -6.78 -11.67
C VAL A 154 1.11 -7.86 -12.77
N LYS A 155 2.14 -8.72 -12.78
CA LYS A 155 2.24 -9.86 -13.72
C LYS A 155 1.10 -10.87 -13.55
N ASN A 156 0.73 -11.15 -12.30
CA ASN A 156 -0.31 -12.12 -11.99
C ASN A 156 -1.70 -11.59 -12.32
N LEU A 157 -1.95 -10.29 -12.08
CA LEU A 157 -3.20 -9.60 -12.40
C LEU A 157 -3.38 -9.34 -13.90
N GLY A 158 -2.33 -9.47 -14.72
CA GLY A 158 -2.41 -9.34 -16.17
C GLY A 158 -2.57 -7.89 -16.64
N ILE A 159 -2.18 -6.92 -15.80
CA ILE A 159 -2.10 -5.52 -16.20
C ILE A 159 -0.84 -5.39 -17.07
N PRO A 160 -0.95 -5.10 -18.38
CA PRO A 160 0.22 -4.84 -19.20
C PRO A 160 0.94 -3.60 -18.65
N ILE A 161 2.26 -3.71 -18.47
CA ILE A 161 3.14 -2.59 -18.14
C ILE A 161 3.37 -1.79 -19.42
#